data_AF-G3B974-F1
#
_entry.id   AF-G3B974-F1
#
_cell.length_a   1.000
_cell.length_b   1.000
_cell.length_c   1.000
_cell.angle_alpha   90.00
_cell.angle_beta   90.00
_cell.angle_gamma   90.00
#
_symmetry.space_group_name_H-M   'P 1'
#
loop_
_entity.id
_entity.type
_entity.pdbx_description
1 polymer ?
#
loop_
_entity_poly.entity_id
_entity_poly.type
_entity_poly.pdbx_seq_one_letter_code
_entity_poly.pdbx_strand_id
1 'polypeptide(L)'
;MLRRFMSTKYKFYDLVVATPTRPQQPIEASLMKAKDLRKLRAATKVTFEGKYTLDESPQERIEKIFGGRIRGDTRTSSSRLTRGQPRNIAGVMVPDKPPEPDNCCMSGCINCVWEMYRDDVKEWNEKRFEAAAKINEQGGDFIWPHDFHPPVQHLGESHIPEEFKEQKKDGSAEGRDDDTWSNVPVAIRVFAEAEKKIKARKKQREAGDEGR
;
A
#
# COMPACT_ATOMS: atom_id res chain seq x y z
N MET A 1 -1.63 -32.83 52.37
CA MET A 1 -2.25 -32.43 53.64
C MET A 1 -3.52 -31.64 53.32
N LEU A 2 -4.67 -32.34 53.18
CA LEU A 2 -5.95 -31.74 52.75
C LEU A 2 -6.59 -31.02 53.94
N ARG A 3 -6.58 -29.67 53.94
CA ARG A 3 -7.34 -28.89 54.93
C ARG A 3 -8.84 -29.13 54.71
N ARG A 4 -9.50 -29.69 55.73
CA ARG A 4 -10.97 -29.77 55.82
C ARG A 4 -11.55 -28.37 55.61
N PHE A 5 -12.31 -28.18 54.52
CA PHE A 5 -13.08 -26.96 54.31
C PHE A 5 -14.27 -26.95 55.27
N MET A 6 -14.12 -26.24 56.38
CA MET A 6 -15.25 -25.92 57.25
C MET A 6 -16.18 -24.93 56.55
N SER A 7 -17.48 -25.13 56.72
CA SER A 7 -18.52 -24.28 56.12
C SER A 7 -18.40 -22.85 56.63
N THR A 8 -18.06 -21.91 55.76
CA THR A 8 -17.97 -20.49 56.10
C THR A 8 -18.61 -19.63 55.02
N LYS A 9 -19.24 -18.54 55.47
CA LYS A 9 -19.91 -17.48 54.70
C LYS A 9 -19.06 -16.85 53.57
N TYR A 10 -17.77 -17.20 53.51
CA TYR A 10 -16.75 -16.57 52.68
C TYR A 10 -16.09 -17.52 51.67
N LYS A 11 -16.72 -18.66 51.34
CA LYS A 11 -16.22 -19.59 50.30
C LYS A 11 -15.81 -18.90 48.99
N PHE A 12 -16.57 -17.89 48.58
CA PHE A 12 -16.25 -17.11 47.37
C PHE A 12 -14.92 -16.36 47.51
N TYR A 13 -14.68 -15.70 48.66
CA TYR A 13 -13.43 -14.98 48.92
C TYR A 13 -12.24 -15.92 49.04
N ASP A 14 -12.37 -17.02 49.76
CA ASP A 14 -11.30 -18.03 49.89
C ASP A 14 -10.92 -18.61 48.53
N LEU A 15 -11.89 -18.75 47.62
CA LEU A 15 -11.65 -19.20 46.26
C LEU A 15 -10.99 -18.13 45.38
N VAL A 16 -11.38 -16.87 45.50
CA VAL A 16 -10.71 -15.77 44.78
C VAL A 16 -9.23 -15.65 45.18
N VAL A 17 -8.93 -15.84 46.47
CA VAL A 17 -7.55 -15.87 46.98
C VAL A 17 -6.81 -17.12 46.51
N ALA A 18 -7.48 -18.27 46.41
CA ALA A 18 -6.89 -19.51 45.95
C ALA A 18 -6.77 -19.62 44.42
N THR A 19 -7.52 -18.83 43.64
CA THR A 19 -7.44 -18.85 42.19
C THR A 19 -6.11 -18.23 41.73
N PRO A 20 -5.35 -18.91 40.87
CA PRO A 20 -4.14 -18.32 40.30
C PRO A 20 -4.53 -17.06 39.53
N THR A 21 -3.61 -16.10 39.45
CA THR A 21 -3.79 -14.81 38.74
C THR A 21 -4.21 -14.95 37.27
N ARG A 22 -4.13 -16.17 36.70
CA ARG A 22 -4.66 -16.52 35.38
C ARG A 22 -5.42 -17.86 35.44
N PRO A 23 -6.71 -17.86 35.79
CA PRO A 23 -7.49 -19.08 35.88
C PRO A 23 -7.78 -19.66 34.48
N GLN A 24 -7.65 -20.97 34.33
CA GLN A 24 -7.87 -21.71 33.07
C GLN A 24 -9.36 -21.79 32.66
N GLN A 25 -10.25 -21.45 33.58
CA GLN A 25 -11.71 -21.44 33.38
C GLN A 25 -12.32 -20.35 34.28
N PRO A 26 -13.49 -19.80 33.93
CA PRO A 26 -14.16 -18.82 34.78
C PRO A 26 -14.39 -19.36 36.19
N ILE A 27 -14.37 -18.47 37.18
CA ILE A 27 -14.49 -18.80 38.61
C ILE A 27 -15.79 -19.56 38.88
N GLU A 28 -16.86 -19.21 38.18
CA GLU A 28 -18.17 -19.87 38.21
C GLU A 28 -18.08 -21.35 37.84
N ALA A 29 -17.29 -21.70 36.82
CA ALA A 29 -17.07 -23.10 36.43
C ALA A 29 -16.28 -23.87 37.50
N SER A 30 -15.44 -23.19 38.28
CA SER A 30 -14.69 -23.79 39.40
C SER A 30 -15.55 -24.03 40.65
N LEU A 31 -16.69 -23.33 40.76
CA LEU A 31 -17.69 -23.51 41.81
C LEU A 31 -18.71 -24.62 41.50
N MET A 32 -18.80 -25.05 40.23
CA MET A 32 -19.77 -26.05 39.79
C MET A 32 -19.38 -27.48 40.20
N LYS A 33 -20.39 -28.33 40.36
CA LYS A 33 -20.18 -29.77 40.53
C LYS A 33 -19.64 -30.35 39.21
N ALA A 34 -18.81 -31.38 39.30
CA ALA A 34 -18.19 -32.02 38.13
C ALA A 34 -19.20 -32.48 37.04
N LYS A 35 -20.43 -32.86 37.43
CA LYS A 35 -21.50 -33.23 36.49
C LYS A 35 -22.01 -32.04 35.67
N ASP A 36 -22.19 -30.89 36.33
CA ASP A 36 -22.70 -29.68 35.71
C ASP A 36 -21.63 -29.05 34.82
N LEU A 37 -20.36 -29.12 35.25
CA LEU A 37 -19.20 -28.70 34.45
C LEU A 37 -19.09 -29.52 33.15
N ARG A 38 -19.29 -30.84 33.19
CA ARG A 38 -19.31 -31.69 31.98
C ARG A 38 -20.44 -31.33 31.03
N LYS A 39 -21.64 -31.02 31.55
CA LYS A 39 -22.78 -30.56 30.74
C LYS A 39 -22.49 -29.21 30.10
N LEU A 40 -21.93 -28.27 30.86
CA LEU A 40 -21.58 -26.95 30.37
C LEU A 40 -20.54 -27.03 29.26
N ARG A 41 -19.46 -27.80 29.44
CA ARG A 41 -18.44 -28.06 28.39
C ARG A 41 -19.02 -28.72 27.14
N ALA A 42 -20.03 -29.59 27.28
CA ALA A 42 -20.70 -30.21 26.12
C ALA A 42 -21.59 -29.21 25.37
N ALA A 43 -22.15 -28.21 26.05
CA ALA A 43 -23.03 -27.19 25.47
C ALA A 43 -22.25 -25.99 24.90
N THR A 44 -21.18 -25.56 25.57
CA THR A 44 -20.36 -24.42 25.15
C THR A 44 -19.37 -24.86 24.09
N LYS A 45 -19.70 -24.61 22.82
CA LYS A 45 -18.84 -24.91 21.65
C LYS A 45 -17.67 -23.93 21.49
N VAL A 46 -17.71 -22.80 22.18
CA VAL A 46 -16.63 -21.81 22.25
C VAL A 46 -15.73 -22.11 23.44
N THR A 47 -14.77 -23.02 23.24
CA THR A 47 -13.59 -23.06 24.09
C THR A 47 -12.66 -21.95 23.60
N PHE A 48 -12.62 -20.82 24.31
CA PHE A 48 -11.45 -19.94 24.18
C PHE A 48 -10.31 -20.65 24.88
N GLU A 49 -9.66 -21.58 24.17
CA GLU A 49 -8.40 -22.17 24.60
C GLU A 49 -7.31 -21.12 24.38
N GLY A 50 -7.25 -20.15 25.29
CA GLY A 50 -6.07 -19.30 25.38
C GLY A 50 -4.86 -20.21 25.57
N LYS A 51 -3.80 -20.01 24.79
CA LYS A 51 -2.51 -20.64 25.08
C LYS A 51 -1.98 -19.98 26.37
N TYR A 52 -2.30 -20.59 27.51
CA TYR A 52 -1.98 -20.08 28.85
C TYR A 52 -0.64 -20.60 29.37
N THR A 53 0.06 -21.45 28.62
CA THR A 53 1.41 -21.87 29.00
C THR A 53 2.37 -20.69 28.88
N LEU A 54 3.27 -20.58 29.86
CA LEU A 54 4.31 -19.54 29.97
C LEU A 54 5.65 -20.08 29.48
N ASP A 55 5.63 -21.03 28.54
CA ASP A 55 6.85 -21.69 28.05
C ASP A 55 7.69 -20.74 27.19
N GLU A 56 7.09 -19.64 26.73
CA GLU A 56 7.70 -18.59 25.91
C GLU A 56 7.99 -17.38 26.80
N SER A 57 9.17 -16.75 26.63
CA SER A 57 9.50 -15.54 27.39
C SER A 57 8.50 -14.42 27.06
N PRO A 58 8.24 -13.46 27.98
CA PRO A 58 7.33 -12.35 27.70
C PRO A 58 7.74 -11.56 26.45
N GLN A 59 9.03 -11.47 26.19
CA GLN A 59 9.59 -10.83 24.99
C GLN A 59 9.29 -11.65 23.74
N GLU A 60 9.53 -12.96 23.72
CA GLU A 60 9.19 -13.85 22.59
C GLU A 60 7.69 -13.87 22.30
N ARG A 61 6.85 -13.78 23.34
CA ARG A 61 5.39 -13.73 23.20
C ARG A 61 4.93 -12.40 22.63
N ILE A 62 5.51 -11.29 23.08
CA ILE A 62 5.25 -9.96 22.52
C ILE A 62 5.74 -9.94 21.07
N GLU A 63 6.91 -10.49 20.77
CA GLU A 63 7.39 -10.66 19.40
C GLU A 63 6.46 -11.53 18.59
N LYS A 64 5.91 -12.63 19.09
CA LYS A 64 4.96 -13.45 18.33
C LYS A 64 3.62 -12.78 18.05
N ILE A 65 3.11 -12.02 19.02
CA ILE A 65 1.79 -11.36 18.96
C ILE A 65 1.87 -10.01 18.24
N PHE A 66 2.92 -9.23 18.48
CA PHE A 66 3.12 -7.88 17.96
C PHE A 66 4.20 -7.79 16.85
N GLY A 67 5.10 -8.77 16.74
CA GLY A 67 6.26 -8.75 15.82
C GLY A 67 6.45 -9.99 14.93
N GLY A 68 5.53 -10.96 14.94
CA GLY A 68 5.82 -12.35 14.58
C GLY A 68 4.68 -13.02 13.82
N ARG A 69 4.21 -12.29 12.80
CA ARG A 69 3.50 -12.73 11.57
C ARG A 69 2.91 -14.16 11.63
N ILE A 70 1.65 -14.28 12.07
CA ILE A 70 0.97 -15.57 12.23
C ILE A 70 0.34 -16.10 10.92
N ARG A 71 0.14 -15.27 9.87
CA ARG A 71 -0.31 -15.72 8.53
C ARG A 71 -0.32 -14.59 7.47
N GLY A 72 0.78 -13.86 7.36
CA GLY A 72 0.88 -12.72 6.45
C GLY A 72 2.29 -12.14 6.48
N ASP A 73 2.96 -12.26 5.35
CA ASP A 73 4.22 -11.58 5.07
C ASP A 73 4.12 -10.07 5.28
N THR A 74 5.27 -9.40 5.27
CA THR A 74 5.35 -7.94 5.35
C THR A 74 4.36 -7.29 4.37
N ARG A 75 3.44 -6.45 4.87
CA ARG A 75 2.80 -5.46 4.00
C ARG A 75 3.84 -4.38 3.71
N THR A 76 4.73 -4.72 2.80
CA THR A 76 5.67 -3.79 2.20
C THR A 76 4.82 -2.90 1.30
N SER A 77 4.79 -1.58 1.53
CA SER A 77 4.27 -0.66 0.52
C SER A 77 5.13 -0.86 -0.73
N SER A 78 4.61 -1.60 -1.71
CA SER A 78 5.42 -2.24 -2.76
C SER A 78 6.04 -1.25 -3.74
N SER A 79 5.61 0.02 -3.75
CA SER A 79 6.15 1.00 -4.70
C SER A 79 7.48 1.60 -4.28
N ARG A 80 7.82 1.63 -2.98
CA ARG A 80 9.04 2.32 -2.47
C ARG A 80 10.15 1.38 -2.03
N LEU A 81 9.82 0.20 -1.50
CA LEU A 81 10.80 -0.78 -1.04
C LEU A 81 11.25 -1.77 -2.13
N THR A 82 10.43 -1.99 -3.16
CA THR A 82 10.78 -2.85 -4.32
C THR A 82 11.42 -2.05 -5.46
N ARG A 83 11.72 -0.75 -5.26
CA ARG A 83 12.43 0.02 -6.29
C ARG A 83 13.80 -0.59 -6.50
N GLY A 84 14.24 -0.66 -7.76
CA GLY A 84 15.63 -0.96 -8.07
C GLY A 84 16.57 0.07 -7.43
N GLN A 85 17.86 -0.26 -7.39
CA GLN A 85 18.85 0.59 -6.73
C GLN A 85 18.95 1.96 -7.44
N PRO A 86 18.86 3.08 -6.71
CA PRO A 86 19.03 4.41 -7.30
C PRO A 86 20.46 4.55 -7.87
N ARG A 87 20.59 5.19 -9.04
CA ARG A 87 21.87 5.38 -9.71
C ARG A 87 22.25 6.86 -9.74
N ASN A 88 23.54 7.15 -9.55
CA ASN A 88 24.06 8.50 -9.68
C ASN A 88 24.43 8.78 -11.15
N ILE A 89 23.79 9.77 -11.76
CA ILE A 89 23.97 10.16 -13.16
C ILE A 89 24.34 11.65 -13.16
N ALA A 90 25.56 11.98 -13.60
CA ALA A 90 26.08 13.36 -13.64
C ALA A 90 25.92 14.15 -12.31
N GLY A 91 25.99 13.46 -11.16
CA GLY A 91 25.83 14.06 -9.84
C GLY A 91 24.37 14.18 -9.36
N VAL A 92 23.41 13.60 -10.07
CA VAL A 92 21.99 13.51 -9.67
C VAL A 92 21.65 12.07 -9.31
N MET A 93 21.08 11.87 -8.14
CA MET A 93 20.60 10.55 -7.68
C MET A 93 19.23 10.26 -8.28
N VAL A 94 19.21 9.49 -9.37
CA VAL A 94 17.97 9.14 -10.08
C VAL A 94 17.43 7.81 -9.56
N PRO A 95 16.18 7.75 -9.05
CA PRO A 95 15.56 6.50 -8.62
C PRO A 95 15.28 5.61 -9.84
N ASP A 96 15.17 4.30 -9.63
CA ASP A 96 14.68 3.40 -10.67
C ASP A 96 13.19 3.64 -10.95
N LYS A 97 12.74 3.22 -12.14
CA LYS A 97 11.35 3.38 -12.56
C LYS A 97 10.43 2.63 -11.59
N PRO A 98 9.43 3.29 -10.98
CA PRO A 98 8.50 2.61 -10.09
C PRO A 98 7.71 1.56 -10.88
N PRO A 99 7.55 0.33 -10.36
CA PRO A 99 6.70 -0.67 -10.99
C PRO A 99 5.23 -0.29 -10.87
N GLU A 100 4.42 -0.69 -11.85
CA GLU A 100 2.98 -0.44 -11.83
C GLU A 100 2.32 -1.18 -10.65
N PRO A 101 1.41 -0.52 -9.90
CA PRO A 101 0.76 -1.12 -8.76
C PRO A 101 -0.30 -2.15 -9.16
N ASP A 102 -0.33 -3.29 -8.48
CA ASP A 102 -1.24 -4.41 -8.71
C ASP A 102 -2.50 -4.38 -7.82
N ASN A 103 -2.46 -3.65 -6.70
CA ASN A 103 -3.50 -3.70 -5.65
C ASN A 103 -4.45 -2.48 -5.68
N CYS A 104 -5.17 -2.29 -6.78
CA CYS A 104 -6.21 -1.26 -6.89
C CYS A 104 -7.55 -1.78 -6.33
N CYS A 105 -7.98 -1.26 -5.18
CA CYS A 105 -9.21 -1.69 -4.50
C CYS A 105 -10.50 -1.05 -5.06
N MET A 106 -10.41 -0.11 -6.01
CA MET A 106 -11.53 0.62 -6.64
C MET A 106 -12.56 1.28 -5.68
N SER A 107 -12.26 1.35 -4.38
CA SER A 107 -13.20 1.71 -3.31
C SER A 107 -12.96 3.09 -2.70
N GLY A 108 -12.05 3.89 -3.28
CA GLY A 108 -11.78 5.25 -2.82
C GLY A 108 -11.04 5.31 -1.48
N CYS A 109 -9.92 4.60 -1.35
CA CYS A 109 -9.06 4.70 -0.18
C CYS A 109 -8.49 6.12 0.01
N ILE A 110 -8.27 6.53 1.26
CA ILE A 110 -7.69 7.83 1.66
C ILE A 110 -6.31 8.10 1.01
N ASN A 111 -5.52 7.05 0.78
CA ASN A 111 -4.27 7.10 0.02
C ASN A 111 -4.44 6.20 -1.20
N CYS A 112 -4.83 6.79 -2.34
CA CYS A 112 -4.98 6.04 -3.56
C CYS A 112 -3.60 5.55 -4.04
N VAL A 113 -3.47 4.24 -4.27
CA VAL A 113 -2.20 3.63 -4.73
C VAL A 113 -1.76 4.25 -6.07
N TRP A 114 -2.73 4.58 -6.93
CA TRP A 114 -2.47 5.26 -8.20
C TRP A 114 -2.02 6.71 -8.04
N GLU A 115 -2.45 7.42 -6.99
CA GLU A 115 -1.95 8.77 -6.69
C GLU A 115 -0.49 8.70 -6.23
N MET A 116 -0.18 7.78 -5.31
CA MET A 116 1.21 7.55 -4.88
C MET A 116 2.10 7.13 -6.06
N TYR A 117 1.63 6.23 -6.93
CA TYR A 117 2.36 5.84 -8.13
C TYR A 117 2.57 7.03 -9.09
N ARG A 118 1.54 7.86 -9.29
CA ARG A 118 1.66 9.06 -10.14
C ARG A 118 2.70 10.03 -9.59
N ASP A 119 2.69 10.27 -8.28
CA ASP A 119 3.68 11.12 -7.62
C ASP A 119 5.09 10.52 -7.74
N ASP A 120 5.21 9.21 -7.55
CA ASP A 120 6.48 8.47 -7.68
C ASP A 120 7.03 8.53 -9.13
N VAL A 121 6.17 8.40 -10.15
CA VAL A 121 6.52 8.55 -11.58
C VAL A 121 6.92 9.98 -11.91
N LYS A 122 6.23 10.96 -11.33
CA LYS A 122 6.54 12.39 -11.51
C LYS A 122 7.93 12.71 -10.96
N GLU A 123 8.23 12.29 -9.72
CA GLU A 123 9.55 12.46 -9.11
C GLU A 123 10.65 11.78 -9.94
N TRP A 124 10.38 10.58 -10.45
CA TRP A 124 11.30 9.86 -11.32
C TRP A 124 11.62 10.66 -12.60
N ASN A 125 10.59 11.19 -13.28
CA ASN A 125 10.76 12.00 -14.48
C ASN A 125 11.50 13.32 -14.22
N GLU A 126 11.21 14.01 -13.12
CA GLU A 126 11.88 15.26 -12.74
C GLU A 126 13.38 15.03 -12.53
N LYS A 127 13.78 14.02 -11.76
CA LYS A 127 15.20 13.70 -11.52
C LYS A 127 15.93 13.28 -12.80
N ARG A 128 15.22 12.63 -13.73
CA ARG A 128 15.74 12.26 -15.04
C ARG A 128 16.01 13.48 -15.92
N PHE A 129 15.09 14.44 -15.89
CA PHE A 129 15.24 15.70 -16.59
C PHE A 129 16.38 16.53 -16.01
N GLU A 130 16.50 16.61 -14.69
CA GLU A 130 17.63 17.29 -14.02
C GLU A 130 18.98 16.65 -14.40
N ALA A 131 19.05 15.31 -14.40
CA ALA A 131 20.25 14.60 -14.83
C ALA A 131 20.58 14.88 -16.31
N ALA A 132 19.58 14.89 -17.19
CA ALA A 132 19.74 15.25 -18.60
C ALA A 132 20.26 16.67 -18.79
N ALA A 133 19.66 17.64 -18.09
CA ALA A 133 20.07 19.04 -18.14
C ALA A 133 21.54 19.19 -17.71
N LYS A 134 21.94 18.55 -16.60
CA LYS A 134 23.33 18.58 -16.14
C LYS A 134 24.31 17.92 -17.11
N ILE A 135 23.91 16.83 -17.78
CA ILE A 135 24.75 16.19 -18.82
C ILE A 135 24.97 17.17 -19.98
N ASN A 136 23.92 17.85 -20.42
CA ASN A 136 24.01 18.85 -21.49
C ASN A 136 24.88 20.06 -21.08
N GLU A 137 24.77 20.53 -19.83
CA GLU A 137 25.56 21.63 -19.28
C GLU A 137 27.05 21.28 -19.09
N GLN A 138 27.34 20.06 -18.62
CA GLN A 138 28.71 19.62 -18.36
C GLN A 138 29.50 19.36 -19.66
N GLY A 139 28.82 19.16 -20.80
CA GLY A 139 29.45 19.14 -22.12
C GLY A 139 30.53 18.07 -22.32
N GLY A 140 30.44 16.93 -21.60
CA GLY A 140 31.40 15.82 -21.68
C GLY A 140 30.89 14.61 -22.47
N ASP A 141 31.75 13.62 -22.73
CA ASP A 141 31.41 12.36 -23.44
C ASP A 141 30.60 11.37 -22.59
N PHE A 142 29.82 11.86 -21.62
CA PHE A 142 29.04 11.02 -20.73
C PHE A 142 27.81 10.47 -21.46
N ILE A 143 27.81 9.16 -21.71
CA ILE A 143 26.71 8.45 -22.37
C ILE A 143 25.73 7.95 -21.30
N TRP A 144 24.44 8.18 -21.52
CA TRP A 144 23.41 7.69 -20.60
C TRP A 144 23.39 6.15 -20.55
N PRO A 145 23.32 5.51 -19.37
CA PRO A 145 23.34 4.04 -19.28
C PRO A 145 22.18 3.39 -20.05
N HIS A 146 22.49 2.42 -20.92
CA HIS A 146 21.52 1.70 -21.76
C HIS A 146 20.36 1.10 -20.94
N ASP A 147 20.68 0.45 -19.82
CA ASP A 147 19.70 -0.26 -18.99
C ASP A 147 18.77 0.67 -18.19
N PHE A 148 18.95 1.99 -18.31
CA PHE A 148 18.32 2.98 -17.44
C PHE A 148 17.41 3.95 -18.20
N HIS A 149 16.55 3.40 -19.07
CA HIS A 149 15.40 4.06 -19.69
C HIS A 149 15.63 5.43 -20.34
N PRO A 150 16.73 5.80 -21.02
CA PRO A 150 17.18 7.19 -21.37
C PRO A 150 16.10 8.24 -21.75
N PRO A 151 16.18 9.51 -21.29
CA PRO A 151 15.19 10.55 -21.63
C PRO A 151 15.49 11.20 -22.98
N VAL A 152 15.26 10.46 -24.08
CA VAL A 152 15.70 10.81 -25.44
C VAL A 152 15.31 12.21 -25.93
N GLN A 153 14.18 12.76 -25.45
CA GLN A 153 13.70 14.10 -25.85
C GLN A 153 14.56 15.24 -25.30
N HIS A 154 15.15 15.07 -24.12
CA HIS A 154 15.87 16.14 -23.42
C HIS A 154 17.39 15.97 -23.46
N LEU A 155 17.89 14.87 -24.04
CA LEU A 155 19.32 14.63 -24.21
C LEU A 155 19.84 15.16 -25.55
N GLY A 156 21.05 15.71 -25.52
CA GLY A 156 21.84 15.98 -26.72
C GLY A 156 22.11 14.70 -27.53
N GLU A 157 22.21 14.80 -28.86
CA GLU A 157 22.39 13.65 -29.76
C GLU A 157 23.68 12.86 -29.50
N SER A 158 24.69 13.52 -28.93
CA SER A 158 25.97 12.94 -28.53
C SER A 158 25.87 12.01 -27.31
N HIS A 159 24.88 12.22 -26.43
CA HIS A 159 24.78 11.51 -25.14
C HIS A 159 23.79 10.35 -25.16
N ILE A 160 23.10 10.15 -26.28
CA ILE A 160 22.10 9.08 -26.48
C ILE A 160 22.81 7.82 -26.99
N PRO A 161 22.60 6.64 -26.37
CA PRO A 161 23.08 5.36 -26.89
C PRO A 161 22.54 5.07 -28.29
N GLU A 162 23.31 4.37 -29.13
CA GLU A 162 22.99 4.19 -30.54
C GLU A 162 21.61 3.59 -30.81
N GLU A 163 21.16 2.63 -29.98
CA GLU A 163 19.85 1.97 -30.09
C GLU A 163 18.66 2.94 -29.89
N PHE A 164 18.86 4.00 -29.11
CA PHE A 164 17.80 4.97 -28.79
C PHE A 164 17.83 6.22 -29.69
N LYS A 165 18.83 6.36 -30.57
CA LYS A 165 18.91 7.49 -31.52
C LYS A 165 17.77 7.47 -32.54
N GLU A 166 17.27 6.29 -32.87
CA GLU A 166 16.12 6.12 -33.79
C GLU A 166 14.82 6.66 -33.15
N GLN A 167 14.61 6.42 -31.85
CA GLN A 167 13.42 6.91 -31.14
C GLN A 167 13.32 8.44 -31.07
N LYS A 168 14.44 9.17 -31.18
CA LYS A 168 14.44 10.64 -31.26
C LYS A 168 13.90 11.12 -32.61
N LYS A 169 14.07 10.34 -33.69
CA LYS A 169 13.58 10.70 -35.03
C LYS A 169 12.07 10.54 -35.15
N ASP A 170 11.50 9.54 -34.47
CA ASP A 170 10.04 9.35 -34.39
C ASP A 170 9.37 10.36 -33.44
N GLY A 171 10.16 11.06 -32.61
CA GLY A 171 9.72 12.04 -31.62
C GLY A 171 9.95 13.50 -32.03
N SER A 172 9.84 13.85 -33.31
CA SER A 172 9.94 15.24 -33.75
C SER A 172 8.88 16.13 -33.09
N ALA A 173 9.35 17.16 -32.40
CA ALA A 173 8.58 18.20 -31.76
C ALA A 173 7.88 19.16 -32.74
N GLU A 174 6.76 19.71 -32.27
CA GLU A 174 5.95 20.85 -32.74
C GLU A 174 5.23 20.80 -34.11
N GLY A 175 3.90 20.71 -34.02
CA GLY A 175 2.94 21.13 -35.05
C GLY A 175 1.55 21.34 -34.46
N ARG A 176 1.29 22.53 -33.91
CA ARG A 176 0.02 23.29 -33.96
C ARG A 176 -1.27 22.47 -33.75
N ASP A 177 -1.83 22.58 -32.55
CA ASP A 177 -3.23 22.67 -32.06
C ASP A 177 -4.43 22.07 -32.84
N ASP A 178 -4.33 21.67 -34.10
CA ASP A 178 -5.41 21.17 -34.97
C ASP A 178 -5.35 19.63 -35.17
N ASP A 179 -4.18 19.01 -35.05
CA ASP A 179 -4.01 17.56 -35.26
C ASP A 179 -4.06 16.71 -33.97
N THR A 180 -4.12 17.33 -32.80
CA THR A 180 -4.21 16.61 -31.52
C THR A 180 -5.50 15.79 -31.44
N TRP A 181 -6.56 16.21 -32.12
CA TRP A 181 -7.79 15.42 -32.19
C TRP A 181 -7.74 14.39 -33.31
N SER A 182 -7.07 14.65 -34.44
CA SER A 182 -7.04 13.79 -35.63
C SER A 182 -6.26 12.48 -35.44
N ASN A 183 -5.40 12.38 -34.43
CA ASN A 183 -4.68 11.15 -34.04
C ASN A 183 -5.37 10.39 -32.88
N VAL A 184 -6.31 11.02 -32.17
CA VAL A 184 -7.04 10.35 -31.07
C VAL A 184 -8.01 9.31 -31.67
N PRO A 185 -8.02 8.06 -31.17
CA PRO A 185 -8.95 7.03 -31.61
C PRO A 185 -10.40 7.55 -31.64
N VAL A 186 -11.14 7.20 -32.70
CA VAL A 186 -12.52 7.69 -32.93
C VAL A 186 -13.41 7.53 -31.69
N ALA A 187 -13.23 6.43 -30.94
CA ALA A 187 -13.95 6.19 -29.69
C ALA A 187 -13.78 7.34 -28.68
N ILE A 188 -12.54 7.78 -28.43
CA ILE A 188 -12.25 8.83 -27.44
C ILE A 188 -12.83 10.17 -27.89
N ARG A 189 -12.84 10.45 -29.20
CA ARG A 189 -13.47 11.68 -29.74
C ARG A 189 -14.96 11.74 -29.46
N VAL A 190 -15.65 10.64 -29.78
CA VAL A 190 -17.10 10.53 -29.56
C VAL A 190 -17.44 10.65 -28.07
N PHE A 191 -16.63 10.07 -27.20
CA PHE A 191 -16.81 10.21 -25.75
C PHE A 191 -16.68 11.65 -25.28
N ALA A 192 -15.64 12.37 -25.71
CA ALA A 192 -15.43 13.75 -25.32
C ALA A 192 -16.48 14.72 -25.92
N GLU A 193 -16.98 14.45 -27.13
CA GLU A 193 -18.12 15.18 -27.69
C GLU A 193 -19.41 14.95 -26.89
N ALA A 194 -19.67 13.70 -26.50
CA ALA A 194 -20.81 13.34 -25.66
C ALA A 194 -20.72 14.01 -24.28
N GLU A 195 -19.54 13.98 -23.65
CA GLU A 195 -19.31 14.59 -22.34
C GLU A 195 -19.46 16.11 -22.38
N LYS A 196 -18.92 16.77 -23.41
CA LYS A 196 -19.13 18.21 -23.65
C LYS A 196 -20.62 18.54 -23.78
N LYS A 197 -21.37 17.72 -24.52
CA LYS A 197 -22.82 17.89 -24.70
C LYS A 197 -23.60 17.65 -23.40
N ILE A 198 -23.20 16.67 -22.59
CA ILE A 198 -23.80 16.43 -21.27
C ILE A 198 -23.53 17.61 -20.33
N LYS A 199 -22.30 18.14 -20.30
CA LYS A 199 -21.91 19.28 -19.46
C LYS A 199 -22.63 20.57 -19.87
N ALA A 200 -22.79 20.82 -21.17
CA ALA A 200 -23.55 21.96 -21.68
C ALA A 200 -25.04 21.87 -21.27
N ARG A 201 -25.66 20.70 -21.39
CA ARG A 201 -27.05 20.48 -20.95
C ARG A 201 -27.20 20.64 -19.45
N LYS A 202 -26.22 20.19 -18.65
CA LYS A 202 -26.23 20.38 -17.19
C LYS A 202 -26.17 21.86 -16.83
N LYS A 203 -25.26 22.62 -17.43
CA LYS A 203 -25.13 24.06 -17.22
C LYS A 203 -26.39 24.84 -17.62
N GLN A 204 -27.07 24.44 -18.71
CA GLN A 204 -28.35 25.03 -19.10
C GLN A 204 -29.48 24.74 -18.11
N ARG A 205 -29.49 23.55 -17.50
CA ARG A 205 -30.46 23.19 -16.46
C ARG A 205 -30.20 23.95 -15.16
N GLU A 206 -28.94 24.06 -14.76
CA GLU A 206 -28.52 24.83 -13.57
C GLU A 206 -28.85 26.33 -13.75
N ALA A 207 -28.55 26.91 -14.91
CA ALA A 207 -28.89 28.32 -15.20
C ALA A 207 -30.40 28.60 -15.32
N GLY A 208 -31.21 27.59 -15.65
CA GLY A 208 -32.67 27.71 -15.68
C GLY A 208 -33.32 27.57 -14.29
N ASP A 209 -32.63 26.95 -13.33
CA ASP A 209 -33.09 26.78 -11.94
C ASP A 209 -32.74 28.00 -11.08
N GLU A 210 -31.62 28.68 -11.37
CA GLU A 210 -31.24 29.95 -10.73
C GLU A 210 -32.08 31.16 -11.16
N GLY A 211 -32.92 31.01 -12.20
CA GLY A 211 -33.80 32.06 -12.73
C GLY A 211 -35.27 31.98 -12.29
N ARG A 212 -35.61 31.10 -11.33
CA ARG A 212 -36.96 30.92 -10.79
C ARG A 212 -37.13 31.48 -9.38
#